data_AF-A0A0J9TWN0-F1
#
_entry.id   AF-A0A0J9TWN0-F1
#
_cell.length_a   1.000
_cell.length_b   1.000
_cell.length_c   1.000
_cell.angle_alpha   90.00
_cell.angle_beta   90.00
_cell.angle_gamma   90.00
#
_symmetry.space_group_name_H-M   'P 1'
#
loop_
_entity.id
_entity.type
_entity.pdbx_description
1 polymer ?
#
loop_
_entity_poly.entity_id
_entity_poly.type
_entity_poly.pdbx_seq_one_letter_code
_entity_poly.pdbx_strand_id
1 'polypeptide(L)'
;MVIAYKEFNKDVTEEERTFDASLLERIKPQDLNYDNHKHIYEKLIRNLSSLLNGKYKQMGIHIYCRFLYQWLLHSQKKCNINEFALSLFYEVSHDNVFRKGAISSCPYYSYDTTYKEPLNIIKLDNFHENIQEIKSTLDIENYQVNSPCQKYVCECVKIYKTMHYKYCPYEGTIDTKLKNTCDILNKFKSSYMAYLFGQDGIKDKLPPLNGSDIDDFPRCLSDKSKPELGSELGSAQSRVRGAGLGLEQHSQATSPASEQ
;
A
#
# COMPACT_ATOMS: atom_id res chain seq x y z
N MET A 1 -11.48 1.08 -3.43
CA MET A 1 -10.55 1.45 -2.32
C MET A 1 -10.36 2.96 -2.18
N VAL A 2 -9.88 3.66 -3.22
CA VAL A 2 -9.52 5.10 -3.16
C VAL A 2 -10.64 5.99 -2.63
N ILE A 3 -11.89 5.75 -3.05
CA ILE A 3 -13.06 6.53 -2.60
C ILE A 3 -13.24 6.42 -1.08
N ALA A 4 -13.23 5.19 -0.52
CA ALA A 4 -13.40 4.98 0.92
C ALA A 4 -12.28 5.65 1.73
N TYR A 5 -11.02 5.51 1.31
CA TYR A 5 -9.89 6.13 2.00
C TYR A 5 -9.93 7.66 1.95
N LYS A 6 -10.36 8.25 0.83
CA LYS A 6 -10.57 9.70 0.74
C LYS A 6 -11.61 10.15 1.76
N GLU A 7 -12.74 9.46 1.85
CA GLU A 7 -13.78 9.75 2.83
C GLU A 7 -13.28 9.59 4.27
N PHE A 8 -12.62 8.47 4.59
CA PHE A 8 -12.14 8.17 5.93
C PHE A 8 -11.07 9.13 6.44
N ASN A 9 -10.30 9.73 5.54
CA ASN A 9 -9.25 10.68 5.90
C ASN A 9 -9.71 12.14 5.99
N LYS A 10 -10.94 12.48 5.54
CA LYS A 10 -11.49 13.83 5.73
C LYS A 10 -11.44 14.26 7.20
N ASP A 11 -11.20 15.54 7.40
CA ASP A 11 -11.29 16.14 8.72
C ASP A 11 -12.75 16.15 9.20
N VAL A 12 -12.92 15.98 10.50
CA VAL A 12 -14.25 15.88 11.12
C VAL A 12 -14.78 17.28 11.31
N THR A 13 -15.95 17.57 10.73
CA THR A 13 -16.62 18.87 10.94
C THR A 13 -17.45 18.89 12.22
N GLU A 14 -17.82 20.07 12.73
CA GLU A 14 -18.69 20.18 13.91
C GLU A 14 -20.06 19.51 13.70
N GLU A 15 -20.62 19.60 12.48
CA GLU A 15 -21.89 18.94 12.14
C GLU A 15 -21.79 17.40 12.15
N GLU A 16 -20.60 16.86 11.91
CA GLU A 16 -20.34 15.42 11.95
C GLU A 16 -20.14 14.88 13.36
N ARG A 17 -19.89 15.75 14.36
CA ARG A 17 -19.78 15.42 15.79
C ARG A 17 -21.15 15.13 16.42
N THR A 18 -21.89 14.23 15.78
CA THR A 18 -23.18 13.69 16.26
C THR A 18 -23.00 12.61 17.34
N PHE A 19 -21.74 12.25 17.63
CA PHE A 19 -21.38 11.30 18.65
C PHE A 19 -21.20 11.97 20.01
N ASP A 20 -21.42 11.20 21.06
CA ASP A 20 -21.28 11.69 22.43
C ASP A 20 -19.80 11.96 22.73
N ALA A 21 -19.43 13.23 22.91
CA ALA A 21 -18.06 13.64 23.21
C ALA A 21 -17.51 12.97 24.48
N SER A 22 -18.37 12.54 25.41
CA SER A 22 -17.96 11.79 26.60
C SER A 22 -17.33 10.43 26.25
N LEU A 23 -17.57 9.86 25.07
CA LEU A 23 -16.93 8.63 24.61
C LEU A 23 -15.42 8.82 24.40
N LEU A 24 -15.01 9.98 23.89
CA LEU A 24 -13.60 10.31 23.69
C LEU A 24 -12.88 10.46 25.04
N GLU A 25 -13.53 11.08 26.02
CA GLU A 25 -12.92 11.22 27.35
C GLU A 25 -12.77 9.88 28.09
N ARG A 26 -13.64 8.88 27.80
CA ARG A 26 -13.53 7.53 28.36
C ARG A 26 -12.31 6.76 27.88
N ILE A 27 -11.76 7.06 26.69
CA ILE A 27 -10.58 6.36 26.18
C ILE A 27 -9.26 6.95 26.71
N LYS A 28 -9.28 8.20 27.17
CA LYS A 28 -8.11 8.91 27.67
C LYS A 28 -7.28 8.12 28.70
N PRO A 29 -7.86 7.38 29.67
CA PRO A 29 -7.07 6.56 30.60
C PRO A 29 -6.36 5.35 29.96
N GLN A 30 -6.82 4.89 28.80
CA GLN A 30 -6.32 3.70 28.11
C GLN A 30 -5.25 4.03 27.06
N ASP A 31 -5.16 5.30 26.67
CA ASP A 31 -4.19 5.79 25.71
C ASP A 31 -3.35 6.92 26.33
N LEU A 32 -2.14 6.56 26.77
CA LEU A 32 -1.20 7.50 27.40
C LEU A 32 -0.81 8.67 26.47
N ASN A 33 -1.03 8.52 25.16
CA ASN A 33 -0.74 9.54 24.15
C ASN A 33 -2.03 10.06 23.48
N TYR A 34 -3.15 9.98 24.20
CA TYR A 34 -4.49 10.34 23.72
C TYR A 34 -4.55 11.67 23.00
N ASP A 35 -3.92 12.73 23.53
CA ASP A 35 -4.01 14.06 22.90
C ASP A 35 -3.42 14.07 21.48
N ASN A 36 -2.38 13.27 21.23
CA ASN A 36 -1.82 13.08 19.89
C ASN A 36 -2.67 12.15 19.01
N HIS A 37 -3.41 11.22 19.61
CA HIS A 37 -4.23 10.23 18.89
C HIS A 37 -5.70 10.64 18.73
N LYS A 38 -6.15 11.71 19.40
CA LYS A 38 -7.55 12.17 19.45
C LYS A 38 -8.19 12.28 18.08
N HIS A 39 -7.47 12.86 17.12
CA HIS A 39 -7.93 13.04 15.75
C HIS A 39 -8.24 11.70 15.03
N ILE A 40 -7.54 10.61 15.37
CA ILE A 40 -7.83 9.27 14.83
C ILE A 40 -9.12 8.71 15.44
N TYR A 41 -9.32 8.86 16.75
CA TYR A 41 -10.56 8.44 17.42
C TYR A 41 -11.78 9.20 16.88
N GLU A 42 -11.66 10.51 16.70
CA GLU A 42 -12.71 11.34 16.07
C GLU A 42 -13.04 10.86 14.65
N LYS A 43 -12.03 10.60 13.81
CA LYS A 43 -12.24 10.06 12.45
C LYS A 43 -12.89 8.68 12.51
N LEU A 44 -12.47 7.81 13.43
CA LEU A 44 -13.03 6.45 13.58
C LEU A 44 -14.52 6.48 13.92
N ILE A 45 -14.94 7.22 14.95
CA ILE A 45 -16.35 7.26 15.34
C ILE A 45 -17.22 7.94 14.26
N ARG A 46 -16.69 8.96 13.57
CA ARG A 46 -17.35 9.58 12.41
C ARG A 46 -17.51 8.60 11.26
N ASN A 47 -16.48 7.82 10.95
CA ASN A 47 -16.51 6.80 9.91
C ASN A 47 -17.53 5.71 10.24
N LEU A 48 -17.51 5.20 11.48
CA LEU A 48 -18.49 4.22 11.97
C LEU A 48 -19.91 4.76 11.85
N SER A 49 -20.19 5.95 12.37
CA SER A 49 -21.51 6.59 12.25
C SER A 49 -21.97 6.70 10.80
N SER A 50 -21.09 7.11 9.89
CA SER A 50 -21.44 7.29 8.48
C SER A 50 -21.69 5.97 7.75
N LEU A 51 -20.86 4.94 8.02
CA LEU A 51 -21.01 3.61 7.45
C LEU A 51 -22.29 2.94 7.95
N LEU A 52 -22.48 2.91 9.27
CA LEU A 52 -23.56 2.16 9.91
C LEU A 52 -24.95 2.75 9.64
N ASN A 53 -25.02 4.06 9.38
CA ASN A 53 -26.25 4.77 8.98
C ASN A 53 -26.44 4.85 7.45
N GLY A 54 -25.62 4.15 6.65
CA GLY A 54 -25.82 4.04 5.21
C GLY A 54 -25.59 5.33 4.41
N LYS A 55 -24.74 6.25 4.90
CA LYS A 55 -24.36 7.44 4.14
C LYS A 55 -23.61 7.09 2.85
N TYR A 56 -22.89 5.97 2.85
CA TYR A 56 -22.13 5.50 1.69
C TYR A 56 -22.92 4.44 0.93
N LYS A 57 -23.15 4.68 -0.37
CA LYS A 57 -24.02 3.84 -1.21
C LYS A 57 -23.32 3.26 -2.44
N GLN A 58 -22.07 3.64 -2.70
CA GLN A 58 -21.35 3.24 -3.91
C GLN A 58 -20.91 1.77 -3.87
N MET A 59 -20.73 1.18 -2.68
CA MET A 59 -20.27 -0.20 -2.48
C MET A 59 -21.08 -0.86 -1.36
N GLY A 60 -21.07 -2.20 -1.30
CA GLY A 60 -21.69 -2.94 -0.20
C GLY A 60 -21.01 -2.67 1.15
N ILE A 61 -21.77 -2.77 2.24
CA ILE A 61 -21.28 -2.50 3.61
C ILE A 61 -20.05 -3.35 3.98
N HIS A 62 -20.00 -4.60 3.54
CA HIS A 62 -18.87 -5.50 3.80
C HIS A 62 -17.55 -5.00 3.17
N ILE A 63 -17.60 -4.41 1.97
CA ILE A 63 -16.44 -3.81 1.29
C ILE A 63 -15.95 -2.60 2.07
N TYR A 64 -16.89 -1.76 2.52
CA TYR A 64 -16.60 -0.60 3.33
C TYR A 64 -15.98 -0.97 4.68
N CYS A 65 -16.49 -2.00 5.34
CA CYS A 65 -15.92 -2.56 6.57
C CYS A 65 -14.49 -3.03 6.36
N ARG A 66 -14.21 -3.79 5.30
CA ARG A 66 -12.85 -4.20 4.96
C ARG A 66 -11.92 -2.99 4.84
N PHE A 67 -12.32 -1.96 4.09
CA PHE A 67 -11.51 -0.74 3.97
C PHE A 67 -11.34 0.01 5.29
N LEU A 68 -12.35 0.00 6.17
CA LEU A 68 -12.24 0.60 7.50
C LEU A 68 -11.19 -0.14 8.34
N TYR A 69 -11.21 -1.47 8.34
CA TYR A 69 -10.23 -2.27 9.10
C TYR A 69 -8.80 -2.07 8.57
N GLN A 70 -8.63 -1.98 7.25
CA GLN A 70 -7.34 -1.69 6.65
C GLN A 70 -6.85 -0.27 7.02
N TRP A 71 -7.74 0.73 6.91
CA TRP A 71 -7.45 2.10 7.32
C TRP A 71 -7.08 2.19 8.80
N LEU A 72 -7.77 1.43 9.65
CA LEU A 72 -7.54 1.37 11.08
C LEU A 72 -6.14 0.83 11.40
N LEU A 73 -5.73 -0.28 10.78
CA LEU A 73 -4.38 -0.82 10.92
C LEU A 73 -3.33 0.19 10.47
N HIS A 74 -3.51 0.83 9.30
CA HIS A 74 -2.56 1.83 8.82
C HIS A 74 -2.43 3.01 9.77
N SER A 75 -3.55 3.50 10.29
CA SER A 75 -3.59 4.61 11.25
C SER A 75 -2.91 4.22 12.56
N GLN A 76 -3.21 3.03 13.07
CA GLN A 76 -2.59 2.46 14.26
C GLN A 76 -1.07 2.38 14.13
N LYS A 77 -0.55 1.80 13.04
CA LYS A 77 0.90 1.67 12.84
C LYS A 77 1.58 3.02 12.60
N LYS A 78 0.93 3.93 11.88
CA LYS A 78 1.47 5.29 11.62
C LYS A 78 1.57 6.13 12.88
N CYS A 79 0.56 6.07 13.74
CA CYS A 79 0.48 6.87 14.96
C CYS A 79 0.99 6.11 16.20
N ASN A 80 1.37 4.84 16.07
CA ASN A 80 1.76 3.96 17.18
C ASN A 80 0.69 3.88 18.29
N ILE A 81 -0.57 3.73 17.88
CA ILE A 81 -1.70 3.60 18.80
C ILE A 81 -1.72 2.19 19.39
N ASN A 82 -1.97 2.10 20.69
CA ASN A 82 -2.11 0.82 21.38
C ASN A 82 -3.34 0.04 20.86
N GLU A 83 -3.15 -1.24 20.54
CA GLU A 83 -4.23 -2.12 20.02
C GLU A 83 -5.42 -2.26 20.97
N PHE A 84 -5.15 -2.37 22.28
CA PHE A 84 -6.19 -2.50 23.29
C PHE A 84 -7.03 -1.22 23.38
N ALA A 85 -6.39 -0.04 23.39
CA ALA A 85 -7.10 1.23 23.37
C ALA A 85 -7.96 1.38 22.10
N LEU A 86 -7.40 1.04 20.94
CA LEU A 86 -8.08 1.17 19.66
C LEU A 86 -9.28 0.22 19.53
N SER A 87 -9.12 -1.04 19.91
CA SER A 87 -10.19 -2.04 19.91
C SER A 87 -11.32 -1.67 20.86
N LEU A 88 -11.00 -1.29 22.10
CA LEU A 88 -11.98 -0.85 23.09
C LEU A 88 -12.79 0.36 22.58
N PHE A 89 -12.10 1.37 22.02
CA PHE A 89 -12.78 2.54 21.49
C PHE A 89 -13.68 2.19 20.29
N TYR A 90 -13.24 1.28 19.42
CA TYR A 90 -14.04 0.82 18.29
C TYR A 90 -15.34 0.19 18.77
N GLU A 91 -15.28 -0.76 19.70
CA GLU A 91 -16.45 -1.49 20.21
C GLU A 91 -17.44 -0.55 20.89
N VAL A 92 -16.96 0.32 21.78
CA VAL A 92 -17.79 1.32 22.46
C VAL A 92 -18.45 2.29 21.47
N SER A 93 -17.71 2.70 20.43
CA SER A 93 -18.22 3.56 19.36
C SER A 93 -19.28 2.86 18.51
N HIS A 94 -19.00 1.63 18.10
CA HIS A 94 -19.92 0.79 17.34
C HIS A 94 -21.23 0.59 18.11
N ASP A 95 -21.16 0.22 19.39
CA ASP A 95 -22.34 0.03 20.25
C ASP A 95 -23.13 1.31 20.45
N ASN A 96 -22.46 2.46 20.60
CA ASN A 96 -23.14 3.75 20.70
C ASN A 96 -23.97 4.06 19.45
N VAL A 97 -23.36 3.86 18.28
CA VAL A 97 -24.03 4.09 16.99
C VAL A 97 -25.16 3.08 16.79
N PHE A 98 -24.93 1.81 17.13
CA PHE A 98 -25.93 0.76 17.00
C PHE A 98 -27.17 1.02 17.87
N ARG A 99 -26.97 1.39 19.14
CA ARG A 99 -28.06 1.75 20.07
C ARG A 99 -28.89 2.96 19.62
N LYS A 100 -28.33 3.82 18.76
CA LYS A 100 -29.01 4.97 18.15
C LYS A 100 -29.80 4.61 16.88
N GLY A 101 -29.91 3.33 16.53
CA GLY A 101 -30.74 2.86 15.40
C GLY A 101 -29.97 2.70 14.09
N ALA A 102 -28.70 2.28 14.15
CA ALA A 102 -27.94 1.92 12.95
C ALA A 102 -28.69 0.91 12.08
N ILE A 103 -28.57 1.05 10.76
CA ILE A 103 -29.27 0.19 9.78
C ILE A 103 -28.40 -0.98 9.29
N SER A 104 -27.12 -1.02 9.69
CA SER A 104 -26.16 -2.04 9.31
C SER A 104 -25.15 -2.30 10.43
N SER A 105 -24.30 -3.32 10.26
CA SER A 105 -23.29 -3.70 11.25
C SER A 105 -21.91 -3.80 10.60
N CYS A 106 -20.90 -3.40 11.36
CA CYS A 106 -19.49 -3.46 11.00
C CYS A 106 -18.74 -3.84 12.28
N PRO A 107 -18.74 -5.12 12.67
CA PRO A 107 -18.13 -5.55 13.94
C PRO A 107 -16.63 -5.29 13.89
N TYR A 108 -15.99 -5.14 15.05
CA TYR A 108 -14.55 -4.94 15.09
C TYR A 108 -13.80 -6.13 14.48
N TYR A 109 -12.77 -5.82 13.70
CA TYR A 109 -11.88 -6.81 13.11
C TYR A 109 -10.45 -6.27 13.08
N SER A 110 -9.52 -7.05 13.64
CA SER A 110 -8.10 -6.67 13.68
C SER A 110 -7.27 -7.54 12.76
N TYR A 111 -6.68 -6.93 11.74
CA TYR A 111 -5.67 -7.60 10.92
C TYR A 111 -4.43 -7.96 11.76
N ASP A 112 -4.07 -7.12 12.74
CA ASP A 112 -2.84 -7.30 13.54
C ASP A 112 -2.90 -8.54 14.41
N THR A 113 -4.05 -8.82 15.02
CA THR A 113 -4.23 -10.04 15.82
C THR A 113 -4.49 -11.26 14.92
N THR A 114 -5.15 -11.08 13.78
CA THR A 114 -5.60 -12.19 12.91
C THR A 114 -4.51 -12.75 11.99
N TYR A 115 -3.52 -11.95 11.56
CA TYR A 115 -2.56 -12.35 10.54
C TYR A 115 -1.10 -12.07 10.90
N LYS A 116 -0.18 -12.89 10.38
CA LYS A 116 1.26 -12.55 10.38
C LYS A 116 1.51 -11.50 9.30
N GLU A 117 2.33 -10.50 9.62
CA GLU A 117 2.68 -9.40 8.70
C GLU A 117 1.44 -8.77 8.03
N PRO A 118 0.52 -8.20 8.83
CA PRO A 118 -0.81 -7.82 8.36
C PRO A 118 -0.81 -6.79 7.22
N LEU A 119 0.19 -5.90 7.14
CA LEU A 119 0.33 -4.95 6.02
C LEU A 119 0.58 -5.67 4.68
N ASN A 120 1.35 -6.76 4.70
CA ASN A 120 1.58 -7.59 3.53
C ASN A 120 0.33 -8.38 3.15
N ILE A 121 -0.40 -8.90 4.15
CA ILE A 121 -1.70 -9.54 3.93
C ILE A 121 -2.70 -8.59 3.28
N ILE A 122 -2.80 -7.34 3.74
CA ILE A 122 -3.67 -6.34 3.12
C ILE A 122 -3.32 -6.12 1.64
N LYS A 123 -2.03 -6.06 1.30
CA LYS A 123 -1.60 -5.91 -0.10
C LYS A 123 -2.07 -7.07 -0.97
N LEU A 124 -1.91 -8.31 -0.49
CA LEU A 124 -2.31 -9.52 -1.22
C LEU A 124 -3.84 -9.69 -1.29
N ASP A 125 -4.55 -9.37 -0.22
CA ASP A 125 -6.02 -9.38 -0.17
C ASP A 125 -6.57 -8.35 -1.16
N ASN A 126 -6.02 -7.13 -1.17
CA ASN A 126 -6.38 -6.12 -2.16
C ASN A 126 -6.06 -6.55 -3.59
N PHE A 127 -4.95 -7.27 -3.80
CA PHE A 127 -4.63 -7.83 -5.12
C PHE A 127 -5.71 -8.82 -5.58
N HIS A 128 -6.10 -9.76 -4.73
CA HIS A 128 -7.16 -10.72 -5.00
C HIS A 128 -8.48 -10.02 -5.38
N GLU A 129 -8.84 -9.02 -4.61
CA GLU A 129 -10.11 -8.30 -4.71
C GLU A 129 -10.21 -7.38 -5.91
N ASN A 130 -9.07 -6.90 -6.42
CA ASN A 130 -9.01 -6.02 -7.60
C ASN A 130 -8.37 -6.74 -8.81
N ILE A 131 -8.45 -8.08 -8.84
CA ILE A 131 -7.75 -8.89 -9.86
C ILE A 131 -8.18 -8.55 -11.29
N GLN A 132 -9.45 -8.19 -11.48
CA GLN A 132 -9.99 -7.83 -12.80
C GLN A 132 -9.47 -6.46 -13.24
N GLU A 133 -9.44 -5.48 -12.34
CA GLU A 133 -8.88 -4.15 -12.63
C GLU A 133 -7.37 -4.23 -12.87
N ILE A 134 -6.65 -5.05 -12.10
CA ILE A 134 -5.22 -5.31 -12.31
C ILE A 134 -4.99 -5.89 -13.69
N LYS A 135 -5.74 -6.93 -14.07
CA LYS A 135 -5.66 -7.54 -15.41
C LYS A 135 -5.90 -6.49 -16.50
N SER A 136 -7.01 -5.76 -16.41
CA SER A 136 -7.36 -4.73 -17.40
C SER A 136 -6.29 -3.65 -17.50
N THR A 137 -5.68 -3.26 -16.39
CA THR A 137 -4.63 -2.25 -16.36
C THR A 137 -3.35 -2.77 -17.02
N LEU A 138 -2.95 -4.02 -16.74
CA LEU A 138 -1.81 -4.66 -17.40
C LEU A 138 -2.01 -4.76 -18.92
N ASP A 139 -3.23 -5.08 -19.37
CA ASP A 139 -3.57 -5.16 -20.80
C ASP A 139 -3.47 -3.77 -21.47
N ILE A 140 -4.00 -2.72 -20.83
CA ILE A 140 -3.91 -1.33 -21.32
C ILE A 140 -2.45 -0.86 -21.38
N GLU A 141 -1.66 -1.17 -20.35
CA GLU A 141 -0.23 -0.85 -20.29
C GLU A 141 0.61 -1.76 -21.18
N ASN A 142 -0.02 -2.72 -21.90
CA ASN A 142 0.64 -3.73 -22.72
C ASN A 142 1.81 -4.42 -21.98
N TYR A 143 1.64 -4.69 -20.68
CA TYR A 143 2.64 -5.32 -19.82
C TYR A 143 4.00 -4.60 -19.87
N GLN A 144 3.96 -3.27 -19.98
CA GLN A 144 5.15 -2.45 -20.02
C GLN A 144 6.02 -2.70 -18.78
N VAL A 145 7.30 -2.99 -19.01
CA VAL A 145 8.27 -3.14 -17.92
C VAL A 145 8.32 -1.84 -17.12
N ASN A 146 8.40 -1.95 -15.80
CA ASN A 146 8.44 -0.83 -14.87
C ASN A 146 7.17 0.03 -14.79
N SER A 147 6.05 -0.38 -15.42
CA SER A 147 4.76 0.29 -15.19
C SER A 147 4.33 0.16 -13.72
N PRO A 148 3.52 1.10 -13.20
CA PRO A 148 3.02 1.01 -11.82
C PRO A 148 2.29 -0.30 -11.52
N CYS A 149 1.44 -0.78 -12.44
CA CYS A 149 0.72 -2.04 -12.25
C CYS A 149 1.66 -3.24 -12.27
N GLN A 150 2.61 -3.30 -13.22
CA GLN A 150 3.61 -4.35 -13.28
C GLN A 150 4.46 -4.40 -12.00
N LYS A 151 4.91 -3.25 -11.50
CA LYS A 151 5.67 -3.16 -10.24
C LYS A 151 4.85 -3.67 -9.05
N TYR A 152 3.57 -3.30 -8.96
CA TYR A 152 2.68 -3.78 -7.91
C TYR A 152 2.49 -5.31 -7.97
N VAL A 153 2.34 -5.89 -9.16
CA VAL A 153 2.25 -7.34 -9.35
C VAL A 153 3.54 -8.03 -8.90
N CYS A 154 4.70 -7.52 -9.33
CA CYS A 154 6.01 -8.03 -8.91
C CYS A 154 6.17 -7.99 -7.38
N GLU A 155 5.80 -6.87 -6.75
CA GLU A 155 5.85 -6.73 -5.29
C GLU A 155 4.96 -7.77 -4.59
N CYS A 156 3.73 -7.96 -5.08
CA CYS A 156 2.81 -8.95 -4.51
C CYS A 156 3.35 -10.39 -4.65
N VAL A 157 3.95 -10.75 -5.78
CA VAL A 157 4.58 -12.08 -5.95
C VAL A 157 5.77 -12.25 -5.01
N LYS A 158 6.60 -11.21 -4.81
CA LYS A 158 7.72 -11.25 -3.86
C LYS A 158 7.24 -11.48 -2.43
N ILE A 159 6.22 -10.73 -2.02
CA ILE A 159 5.58 -10.85 -0.71
C ILE A 159 5.04 -12.27 -0.54
N TYR A 160 4.27 -12.77 -1.51
CA TYR A 160 3.71 -14.12 -1.47
C TYR A 160 4.80 -15.18 -1.28
N LYS A 161 5.85 -15.18 -2.11
CA LYS A 161 6.92 -16.19 -2.02
C LYS A 161 7.60 -16.17 -0.66
N THR A 162 7.93 -14.98 -0.17
CA THR A 162 8.58 -14.78 1.13
C THR A 162 7.69 -15.30 2.28
N MET A 163 6.43 -14.87 2.31
CA MET A 163 5.51 -15.22 3.38
C MET A 163 5.07 -16.68 3.34
N HIS A 164 4.84 -17.24 2.14
CA HIS A 164 4.48 -18.64 1.99
C HIS A 164 5.59 -19.56 2.47
N TYR A 165 6.85 -19.28 2.10
CA TYR A 165 8.00 -20.04 2.60
C TYR A 165 8.12 -19.95 4.12
N LYS A 166 7.93 -18.76 4.70
CA LYS A 166 8.11 -18.50 6.13
C LYS A 166 6.99 -19.05 7.02
N TYR A 167 5.74 -18.97 6.57
CA TYR A 167 4.56 -19.19 7.43
C TYR A 167 3.69 -20.38 7.01
N CYS A 168 3.82 -20.87 5.78
CA CYS A 168 3.02 -21.98 5.26
C CYS A 168 3.79 -23.29 4.99
N PRO A 169 4.91 -23.62 5.65
CA PRO A 169 5.37 -24.99 5.64
C PRO A 169 4.47 -25.79 6.61
N TYR A 170 3.97 -26.95 6.17
CA TYR A 170 3.22 -27.97 6.92
C TYR A 170 1.68 -27.84 6.97
N GLU A 171 1.02 -28.89 6.48
CA GLU A 171 -0.39 -29.18 6.77
C GLU A 171 -0.54 -29.59 8.25
N GLY A 172 -1.56 -29.08 8.96
CA GLY A 172 -1.90 -29.53 10.31
C GLY A 172 -1.52 -28.61 11.48
N THR A 173 -1.09 -27.37 11.24
CA THR A 173 -0.90 -26.40 12.34
C THR A 173 -2.23 -26.05 13.03
N ILE A 174 -2.24 -26.03 14.36
CA ILE A 174 -3.36 -25.55 15.18
C ILE A 174 -3.29 -24.03 15.42
N ASP A 175 -2.20 -23.37 15.02
CA ASP A 175 -2.07 -21.92 15.12
C ASP A 175 -3.03 -21.25 14.12
N THR A 176 -4.09 -20.65 14.68
CA THR A 176 -5.15 -19.99 13.90
C THR A 176 -4.61 -18.79 13.11
N LYS A 177 -3.60 -18.08 13.62
CA LYS A 177 -3.00 -16.93 12.96
C LYS A 177 -2.19 -17.36 11.74
N LEU A 178 -1.43 -18.46 11.86
CA LEU A 178 -0.74 -19.07 10.72
C LEU A 178 -1.75 -19.57 9.68
N LYS A 179 -2.78 -20.30 10.11
CA LYS A 179 -3.85 -20.79 9.22
C LYS A 179 -4.49 -19.64 8.42
N ASN A 180 -4.97 -18.60 9.10
CA ASN A 180 -5.58 -17.44 8.45
C ASN A 180 -4.63 -16.74 7.48
N THR A 181 -3.34 -16.63 7.84
CA THR A 181 -2.31 -16.05 6.96
C THR A 181 -2.17 -16.88 5.68
N CYS A 182 -2.08 -18.21 5.80
CA CYS A 182 -1.97 -19.12 4.66
C CYS A 182 -3.24 -19.14 3.80
N ASP A 183 -4.42 -18.99 4.39
CA ASP A 183 -5.68 -18.90 3.64
C ASP A 183 -5.68 -17.69 2.68
N ILE A 184 -5.20 -16.52 3.12
CA ILE A 184 -5.06 -15.35 2.23
C ILE A 184 -3.98 -15.59 1.15
N LEU A 185 -2.85 -16.18 1.51
CA LEU A 185 -1.79 -16.51 0.55
C LEU A 185 -2.30 -17.48 -0.53
N ASN A 186 -3.11 -18.46 -0.15
CA ASN A 186 -3.74 -19.40 -1.08
C ASN A 186 -4.80 -18.74 -1.98
N LYS A 187 -5.59 -17.80 -1.45
CA LYS A 187 -6.51 -16.99 -2.26
C LYS A 187 -5.77 -16.16 -3.29
N PHE A 188 -4.69 -15.48 -2.89
CA PHE A 188 -3.82 -14.75 -3.80
C PHE A 188 -3.27 -15.68 -4.90
N LYS A 189 -2.67 -16.81 -4.53
CA LYS A 189 -2.12 -17.82 -5.46
C LYS A 189 -3.18 -18.24 -6.48
N SER A 190 -4.37 -18.58 -6.00
CA SER A 190 -5.47 -19.07 -6.86
C SER A 190 -5.90 -18.02 -7.87
N SER A 191 -6.11 -16.78 -7.44
CA SER A 191 -6.50 -15.69 -8.34
C SER A 191 -5.39 -15.31 -9.32
N TYR A 192 -4.15 -15.23 -8.85
CA TYR A 192 -3.00 -14.96 -9.71
C TYR A 192 -2.88 -15.99 -10.83
N MET A 193 -2.98 -17.28 -10.49
CA MET A 193 -2.90 -18.36 -11.46
C MET A 193 -4.11 -18.38 -12.41
N ALA A 194 -5.32 -18.18 -11.91
CA ALA A 194 -6.53 -18.25 -12.73
C ALA A 194 -6.67 -17.08 -13.71
N TYR A 195 -6.41 -15.85 -13.25
CA TYR A 195 -6.77 -14.64 -14.00
C TYR A 195 -5.58 -13.96 -14.69
N LEU A 196 -4.35 -14.25 -14.27
CA LEU A 196 -3.15 -13.64 -14.85
C LEU A 196 -2.23 -14.70 -15.46
N PHE A 197 -1.49 -15.46 -14.63
CA PHE A 197 -0.39 -16.30 -15.11
C PHE A 197 -0.84 -17.52 -15.93
N GLY A 198 -2.04 -18.05 -15.65
CA GLY A 198 -2.61 -19.18 -16.37
C GLY A 198 -3.26 -18.82 -17.71
N GLN A 199 -3.29 -17.54 -18.09
CA GLN A 199 -3.83 -17.10 -19.38
C GLN A 199 -2.76 -17.20 -20.49
N ASP A 200 -3.18 -17.51 -21.70
CA ASP A 200 -2.29 -17.66 -22.84
C ASP A 200 -1.57 -16.33 -23.19
N GLY A 201 -0.28 -16.42 -23.51
CA GLY A 201 0.54 -15.27 -23.88
C GLY A 201 0.97 -14.34 -22.72
N ILE A 202 0.70 -14.72 -21.46
CA ILE A 202 1.08 -13.94 -20.26
C ILE A 202 2.27 -14.57 -19.50
N LYS A 203 2.57 -15.86 -19.70
CA LYS A 203 3.59 -16.60 -18.94
C LYS A 203 4.97 -15.93 -18.92
N ASP A 204 5.40 -15.32 -20.02
CA ASP A 204 6.71 -14.64 -20.13
C ASP A 204 6.66 -13.16 -19.71
N LYS A 205 5.48 -12.66 -19.33
CA LYS A 205 5.24 -11.26 -18.98
C LYS A 205 5.20 -11.03 -17.47
N LEU A 206 4.83 -12.07 -16.70
CA LEU A 206 4.67 -12.00 -15.25
C LEU A 206 5.52 -13.08 -14.55
N PRO A 207 6.05 -12.82 -13.35
CA PRO A 207 6.91 -13.77 -12.65
C PRO A 207 6.14 -15.02 -12.20
N PRO A 208 6.72 -16.23 -12.32
CA PRO A 208 6.06 -17.43 -11.80
C PRO A 208 6.05 -17.44 -10.27
N LEU A 209 5.02 -18.04 -9.67
CA LEU A 209 4.94 -18.21 -8.20
C LEU A 209 5.93 -19.28 -7.69
N ASN A 210 6.25 -20.28 -8.53
CA ASN A 210 7.21 -21.35 -8.25
C ASN A 210 8.47 -21.12 -9.08
N GLY A 211 9.65 -21.50 -8.56
CA GLY A 211 10.93 -21.40 -9.28
C GLY A 211 11.87 -20.33 -8.73
N SER A 212 12.81 -19.90 -9.57
CA SER A 212 13.93 -18.99 -9.26
C SER A 212 13.50 -17.70 -8.56
N ASP A 213 14.43 -17.01 -7.91
CA ASP A 213 14.13 -15.80 -7.15
C ASP A 213 13.43 -14.75 -8.06
N ILE A 214 12.45 -14.03 -7.50
CA ILE A 214 11.77 -12.96 -8.25
C ILE A 214 12.74 -11.85 -8.65
N ASP A 215 13.81 -11.68 -7.87
CA ASP A 215 14.88 -10.74 -8.15
C ASP A 215 15.68 -11.12 -9.41
N ASP A 216 15.47 -12.31 -9.98
CA ASP A 216 16.04 -12.75 -11.26
C ASP A 216 15.06 -12.57 -12.43
N PHE A 217 13.79 -12.19 -12.19
CA PHE A 217 12.80 -12.05 -13.26
C PHE A 217 12.99 -10.72 -14.01
N PRO A 218 13.34 -10.72 -15.32
CA PRO A 218 13.78 -9.51 -16.02
C PRO A 218 12.81 -8.32 -15.94
N ARG A 219 11.50 -8.60 -15.90
CA ARG A 219 10.45 -7.57 -15.85
C ARG A 219 10.09 -7.09 -14.44
N CYS A 220 10.67 -7.72 -13.42
CA CYS A 220 10.55 -7.34 -12.00
C CYS A 220 11.87 -6.83 -11.42
N LEU A 221 12.90 -6.68 -12.26
CA LEU A 221 14.14 -6.03 -11.86
C LEU A 221 13.81 -4.59 -11.46
N SER A 222 13.89 -4.32 -10.16
CA SER A 222 13.96 -2.95 -9.68
C SER A 222 15.25 -2.37 -10.25
N ASP A 223 15.19 -1.18 -10.87
CA ASP A 223 16.38 -0.40 -11.22
C ASP A 223 17.23 -0.25 -9.95
N LYS A 224 18.18 -1.15 -9.72
CA LYS A 224 19.16 -1.01 -8.66
C LYS A 224 20.06 0.14 -9.11
N SER A 225 19.82 1.30 -8.50
CA SER A 225 20.64 2.53 -8.58
C SER A 225 20.99 3.01 -10.00
N LYS A 226 20.33 4.08 -10.46
CA LYS A 226 21.15 5.15 -11.06
C LYS A 226 21.90 5.78 -9.89
N PRO A 227 23.24 5.75 -9.83
CA PRO A 227 23.96 6.72 -9.03
C PRO A 227 23.48 8.09 -9.49
N GLU A 228 23.10 8.95 -8.56
CA GLU A 228 22.95 10.37 -8.83
C GLU A 228 24.24 10.81 -9.53
N LEU A 229 24.12 11.20 -10.80
CA LEU A 229 25.20 11.85 -11.51
C LEU A 229 25.44 13.14 -10.73
N GLY A 230 26.50 13.14 -9.92
CA GLY A 230 26.99 14.30 -9.21
C GLY A 230 27.10 15.43 -10.20
N SER A 231 26.19 16.40 -10.10
CA SER A 231 26.30 17.66 -10.80
C SER A 231 27.46 18.40 -10.13
N GLU A 232 28.66 18.28 -10.72
CA GLU A 232 29.73 19.23 -10.48
C GLU A 232 29.25 20.61 -10.94
N LEU A 233 28.65 21.34 -10.00
CA LEU A 233 28.49 22.79 -10.12
C LEU A 233 29.86 23.41 -9.88
N GLY A 234 30.63 23.56 -10.95
CA GLY A 234 31.82 24.41 -10.97
C GLY A 234 31.40 25.87 -10.70
N SER A 235 31.49 26.30 -9.45
CA SER A 235 31.46 27.73 -9.09
C SER A 235 32.85 28.30 -9.30
N ALA A 236 33.01 29.10 -10.35
CA ALA A 236 34.11 30.05 -10.46
C ALA A 236 33.58 31.39 -10.97
N GLN A 237 33.33 32.31 -10.04
CA GLN A 237 33.08 33.71 -10.33
C GLN A 237 34.39 34.45 -10.61
N SER A 238 34.41 35.12 -11.77
CA SER A 238 35.00 36.43 -12.07
C SER A 238 36.52 36.62 -12.05
N ARG A 239 37.08 36.99 -13.22
CA ARG A 239 37.79 38.29 -13.41
C ARG A 239 38.11 38.61 -14.89
N VAL A 240 37.39 39.61 -15.39
CA VAL A 240 37.73 40.76 -16.26
C VAL A 240 39.08 40.82 -17.02
N ARG A 241 38.97 41.32 -18.27
CA ARG A 241 39.92 41.86 -19.30
C ARG A 241 40.12 40.87 -20.45
N GLY A 242 39.81 41.18 -21.71
CA GLY A 242 39.87 42.45 -22.42
C GLY A 242 40.92 42.32 -23.54
N ALA A 243 40.50 42.59 -24.78
CA ALA A 243 41.27 42.77 -26.02
C ALA A 243 41.10 41.67 -27.10
N GLY A 244 40.50 42.08 -28.21
CA GLY A 244 41.25 42.20 -29.46
C GLY A 244 41.30 40.99 -30.40
N LEU A 245 40.38 41.00 -31.37
CA LEU A 245 40.61 40.89 -32.83
C LEU A 245 41.49 39.75 -33.38
N GLY A 246 40.93 39.06 -34.39
CA GLY A 246 41.66 38.85 -35.64
C GLY A 246 41.65 37.43 -36.22
N LEU A 247 40.69 37.22 -37.13
CA LEU A 247 40.86 36.65 -38.48
C LEU A 247 41.52 35.27 -38.70
N GLU A 248 40.68 34.39 -39.22
CA GLU A 248 40.81 33.66 -40.50
C GLU A 248 41.83 32.52 -40.74
N GLN A 249 41.20 31.46 -41.28
CA GLN A 249 41.58 30.66 -42.45
C GLN A 249 42.38 29.34 -42.31
N HIS A 250 41.70 28.33 -42.86
CA HIS A 250 42.16 27.27 -43.77
C HIS A 250 43.04 26.09 -43.30
N SER A 251 42.39 24.92 -43.39
CA SER A 251 42.71 23.73 -44.20
C SER A 251 44.01 22.93 -44.00
N GLN A 252 43.74 21.61 -43.99
CA GLN A 252 44.51 20.48 -44.53
C GLN A 252 45.68 19.89 -43.73
N ALA A 253 45.36 18.73 -43.15
CA ALA A 253 45.95 17.41 -43.41
C ALA A 253 47.48 17.30 -43.54
N THR A 254 48.10 16.57 -42.61
CA THR A 254 48.86 15.33 -42.88
C THR A 254 49.34 14.69 -41.56
N SER A 255 49.13 13.37 -41.43
CA SER A 255 49.95 12.46 -40.59
C SER A 255 51.32 12.26 -41.28
N PRO A 256 52.33 11.51 -40.74
CA PRO A 256 52.31 10.56 -39.62
C PRO A 256 53.59 10.51 -38.73
N ALA A 257 53.68 9.45 -37.93
CA ALA A 257 54.85 8.85 -37.26
C ALA A 257 55.37 9.60 -36.01
N SER A 258 55.24 9.04 -34.80
CA SER A 258 56.05 7.91 -34.26
C SER A 258 57.54 8.23 -34.23
N GLU A 259 58.04 8.63 -33.06
CA GLU A 259 59.15 7.96 -32.34
C GLU A 259 59.40 8.66 -31.00
N GLN A 260 59.47 7.82 -29.96
CA GLN A 260 60.01 8.02 -28.59
C GLN A 260 59.26 8.90 -27.59
#